data_AF-A0A7X7JB85-F1
#
_entry.id   AF-A0A7X7JB85-F1
#
_cell.length_a   1.000
_cell.length_b   1.000
_cell.length_c   1.000
_cell.angle_alpha   90.00
_cell.angle_beta   90.00
_cell.angle_gamma   90.00
#
_symmetry.space_group_name_H-M   'P 1'
#
loop_
_entity.id
_entity.type
_entity.pdbx_description
1 polymer ?
#
loop_
_entity_poly.entity_id
_entity_poly.type
_entity_poly.pdbx_seq_one_letter_code
_entity_poly.pdbx_strand_id
1 'polypeptide(L)' 'DPRTALGASVRGALALVRCAKVWAASQGRGYVIPDDVKLLAEPVLAHRLILETEAEFSGVTAQQVVAGALAATVPPATRL' A
#
# COMPACT_ATOMS: atom_id res chain seq x y z
N ASP A 1 11.90 -1.06 2.78
CA ASP A 1 11.80 -1.04 4.25
C ASP A 1 12.79 -2.08 4.75
N PRO A 2 13.64 -1.81 5.76
CA PRO A 2 14.64 -2.78 6.22
C PRO A 2 14.04 -4.05 6.82
N ARG A 3 12.74 -4.08 7.13
CA ARG A 3 12.05 -5.25 7.69
C ARG A 3 11.60 -6.26 6.61
N THR A 4 11.85 -5.99 5.33
CA THR A 4 11.38 -6.83 4.21
C THR A 4 12.55 -7.43 3.42
N ALA A 5 12.59 -8.75 3.32
CA ALA A 5 13.45 -9.48 2.39
C ALA A 5 13.03 -9.25 0.93
N LEU A 6 11.72 -9.09 0.68
CA LEU A 6 11.19 -8.69 -0.62
C LEU A 6 10.03 -7.71 -0.47
N GLY A 7 10.21 -6.51 -1.03
CA GLY A 7 9.20 -5.46 -1.08
C GLY A 7 8.13 -5.70 -2.15
N ALA A 8 7.19 -4.75 -2.26
CA ALA A 8 6.17 -4.79 -3.30
C ALA A 8 6.78 -4.67 -4.70
N SER A 9 6.45 -5.63 -5.58
CA SER A 9 6.86 -5.59 -6.99
C SER A 9 6.03 -4.60 -7.83
N VAL A 10 6.47 -4.34 -9.06
CA VAL A 10 5.70 -3.57 -10.07
C VAL A 10 4.27 -4.11 -10.25
N ARG A 11 4.07 -5.44 -10.14
CA ARG A 11 2.72 -6.04 -10.20
C ARG A 11 1.83 -5.60 -9.05
N GLY A 12 2.40 -5.44 -7.85
CA GLY A 12 1.69 -4.93 -6.67
C GLY A 12 1.27 -3.47 -6.86
N ALA A 13 2.18 -2.62 -7.37
CA ALA A 13 1.88 -1.24 -7.67
C ALA A 13 0.77 -1.10 -8.74
N LEU A 14 0.84 -1.88 -9.82
CA LEU A 14 -0.18 -1.87 -10.87
C LEU A 14 -1.55 -2.35 -10.36
N ALA A 15 -1.56 -3.37 -9.48
CA ALA A 15 -2.79 -3.83 -8.83
C ALA A 15 -3.40 -2.71 -7.97
N LEU A 16 -2.60 -2.01 -7.18
CA LEU A 16 -3.08 -0.90 -6.34
C LEU A 16 -3.68 0.22 -7.18
N VAL A 17 -3.03 0.61 -8.28
CA VAL A 17 -3.56 1.62 -9.21
C VAL A 17 -4.91 1.19 -9.80
N ARG A 18 -5.05 -0.07 -10.20
CA ARG A 18 -6.31 -0.59 -10.76
C ARG A 18 -7.42 -0.60 -9.72
N CYS A 19 -7.13 -1.12 -8.53
CA CYS A 19 -8.09 -1.13 -7.42
C CYS A 19 -8.53 0.29 -7.05
N ALA A 20 -7.61 1.24 -6.94
CA ALA A 20 -7.94 2.63 -6.62
C ALA A 20 -8.83 3.29 -7.67
N LYS A 21 -8.57 3.05 -8.97
CA LYS A 21 -9.42 3.57 -10.06
C LYS A 21 -10.84 2.99 -10.02
N VAL A 22 -10.96 1.67 -9.83
CA VAL A 22 -12.27 1.00 -9.74
C VAL A 22 -13.03 1.45 -8.50
N TRP A 23 -12.33 1.61 -7.38
CA TRP A 23 -12.90 2.13 -6.14
C TRP A 23 -13.42 3.56 -6.31
N ALA A 24 -12.61 4.48 -6.85
CA ALA A 24 -13.06 5.83 -7.13
C ALA A 24 -14.29 5.86 -8.06
N ALA A 25 -14.28 5.04 -9.12
CA ALA A 25 -15.41 4.93 -10.04
C ALA A 25 -16.67 4.37 -9.37
N SER A 26 -16.54 3.38 -8.47
CA SER A 26 -17.69 2.84 -7.71
C SER A 26 -18.27 3.86 -6.73
N GLN A 27 -17.46 4.83 -6.30
CA GLN A 27 -17.91 6.00 -5.52
C GLN A 27 -18.43 7.16 -6.39
N GLY A 28 -18.67 6.95 -7.69
CA GLY A 28 -19.17 7.97 -8.61
C GLY A 28 -18.14 9.06 -8.97
N ARG A 29 -16.86 8.88 -8.63
CA ARG A 29 -15.79 9.84 -8.93
C ARG A 29 -15.00 9.44 -10.17
N GLY A 30 -14.75 10.40 -11.07
CA GLY A 30 -13.87 10.22 -12.23
C GLY A 30 -12.37 10.26 -11.91
N TYR A 31 -11.98 10.24 -10.63
CA TYR A 31 -10.60 10.39 -10.20
C TYR A 31 -10.33 9.81 -8.81
N VAL A 32 -9.10 9.33 -8.64
CA VAL A 32 -8.57 8.78 -7.38
C VAL A 32 -8.17 9.91 -6.43
N ILE A 33 -8.49 9.76 -5.14
CA ILE A 33 -7.98 10.62 -4.06
C ILE A 33 -6.97 9.85 -3.20
N PRO A 34 -6.08 10.54 -2.45
CA PRO A 34 -5.09 9.86 -1.60
C PRO A 34 -5.70 8.84 -0.63
N ASP A 35 -6.90 9.10 -0.11
CA ASP A 35 -7.54 8.19 0.85
C ASP A 35 -8.00 6.87 0.21
N ASP A 36 -8.28 6.84 -1.10
CA ASP A 36 -8.53 5.58 -1.83
C ASP A 36 -7.28 4.69 -1.81
N VAL A 37 -6.11 5.32 -2.02
CA VAL A 37 -4.82 4.62 -2.05
C VAL A 37 -4.48 4.08 -0.66
N LYS A 38 -4.67 4.91 0.39
CA LYS A 38 -4.45 4.50 1.79
C LYS A 38 -5.34 3.32 2.18
N LEU A 39 -6.63 3.41 1.86
CA LEU A 39 -7.62 2.37 2.16
C LEU A 39 -7.25 1.02 1.52
N LEU A 40 -6.74 1.06 0.29
CA LEU A 40 -6.49 -0.15 -0.49
C LEU A 40 -5.07 -0.69 -0.37
N ALA A 41 -4.12 0.09 0.16
CA ALA A 41 -2.71 -0.32 0.23
C ALA A 41 -2.50 -1.60 1.03
N GLU A 42 -3.10 -1.73 2.23
CA GLU A 42 -2.97 -2.95 3.04
C GLU A 42 -3.54 -4.19 2.34
N PRO A 43 -4.83 -4.25 1.95
CA PRO A 43 -5.39 -5.45 1.34
C PRO A 43 -4.73 -5.81 0.01
N VAL A 44 -4.15 -4.85 -0.72
CA VAL A 44 -3.48 -5.10 -2.00
C VAL A 44 -2.01 -5.52 -1.84
N LEU A 45 -1.28 -4.96 -0.88
CA LEU A 45 0.17 -5.09 -0.79
C LEU A 45 0.65 -6.03 0.32
N ALA A 46 -0.04 -6.13 1.46
CA ALA A 46 0.48 -6.82 2.64
C ALA A 46 0.80 -8.30 2.35
N HIS A 47 -0.10 -9.01 1.67
CA HIS A 47 0.08 -10.41 1.27
C HIS A 47 1.12 -10.63 0.16
N ARG A 48 1.78 -9.56 -0.31
CA ARG A 48 2.80 -9.60 -1.37
C ARG A 48 4.19 -9.28 -0.86
N LEU A 49 4.34 -9.01 0.44
CA LEU A 49 5.64 -8.75 1.07
C LEU A 49 6.21 -10.07 1.60
N ILE A 50 7.52 -10.22 1.48
CA ILE A 50 8.28 -11.23 2.23
C ILE A 50 9.06 -10.47 3.29
N LEU A 51 8.84 -10.85 4.55
CA LEU A 51 9.52 -10.25 5.69
C LEU A 51 10.90 -10.87 5.88
N GLU A 52 11.80 -10.11 6.49
CA GLU A 52 13.03 -10.68 7.03
C GLU A 52 12.69 -11.62 8.20
N THR A 53 13.43 -12.71 8.35
CA THR A 53 13.18 -13.71 9.39
C THR A 53 13.24 -13.10 10.80
N GLU A 54 14.19 -12.20 11.05
CA GLU A 54 14.33 -11.47 12.32
C GLU A 54 13.11 -10.55 12.59
N ALA A 55 12.52 -9.99 11.54
CA ALA A 55 11.32 -9.17 11.67
C ALA A 55 10.10 -10.05 12.05
N GLU A 56 9.95 -11.21 11.43
CA GLU A 56 8.90 -12.18 11.79
C GLU A 56 9.04 -12.67 13.24
N PHE A 57 10.26 -13.01 13.67
CA PHE A 57 10.53 -13.44 15.04
C PHE A 57 10.23 -12.36 16.09
N SER A 58 10.40 -11.08 15.74
CA SER A 58 10.05 -9.96 16.60
C SER A 58 8.56 -9.58 16.56
N GLY A 59 7.74 -10.34 15.83
CA GLY A 59 6.30 -10.16 15.74
C GLY A 59 5.87 -9.08 14.74
N VAL A 60 6.76 -8.64 13.86
CA VAL A 60 6.41 -7.69 12.80
C VAL A 60 5.48 -8.36 11.80
N THR A 61 4.40 -7.67 11.41
CA THR A 61 3.50 -8.12 10.35
C THR A 61 3.66 -7.30 9.08
N ALA A 62 3.31 -7.88 7.94
CA ALA A 62 3.33 -7.18 6.66
C ALA A 62 2.37 -5.97 6.65
N GLN A 63 1.26 -6.06 7.38
CA GLN A 63 0.31 -4.97 7.60
C GLN A 63 0.98 -3.80 8.32
N GLN A 64 1.78 -4.06 9.36
CA GLN A 64 2.54 -3.02 10.06
C GLN A 64 3.60 -2.36 9.17
N VAL A 65 4.23 -3.12 8.28
CA VAL A 65 5.16 -2.55 7.28
C VAL A 65 4.43 -1.61 6.33
N VAL A 66 3.30 -2.04 5.77
CA VAL A 66 2.48 -1.20 4.87
C VAL A 66 1.97 0.05 5.60
N ALA A 67 1.45 -0.10 6.82
CA ALA A 67 1.00 1.02 7.65
C ALA A 67 2.13 2.01 7.94
N GLY A 68 3.34 1.52 8.24
CA GLY A 68 4.52 2.37 8.43
C GLY A 68 4.91 3.14 7.16
N ALA A 69 4.87 2.49 5.99
CA ALA A 69 5.13 3.14 4.71
C ALA A 69 4.10 4.23 4.39
N LEU A 70 2.81 3.98 4.66
CA LEU A 70 1.76 4.98 4.53
C LEU A 70 1.96 6.17 5.47
N ALA A 71 2.30 5.92 6.73
CA ALA A 71 2.53 6.97 7.72
C ALA A 71 3.72 7.86 7.37
N ALA A 72 4.77 7.30 6.76
CA ALA A 72 5.96 8.04 6.32
C ALA A 72 5.75 8.81 5.00
N THR A 73 4.66 8.53 4.26
CA THR A 73 4.41 9.11 2.94
C THR A 73 3.41 10.26 3.05
N VAL A 74 3.86 11.49 2.77
CA VAL A 74 3.00 12.67 2.76
C VAL A 74 2.09 12.63 1.52
N PRO A 75 0.75 12.73 1.67
CA PRO A 75 -0.15 12.78 0.53
C PRO A 75 0.04 14.10 -0.25
N PRO A 76 -0.19 14.10 -1.58
CA PRO A 76 -0.07 15.32 -2.38
C PRO A 76 -1.09 16.38 -1.95
N ALA A 77 -0.63 17.63 -1.77
CA ALA A 77 -1.44 18.75 -1.32
C ALA A 77 -2.30 19.38 -2.43
N THR A 78 -1.90 19.22 -3.69
CA THR A 78 -2.56 19.81 -4.85
C THR A 78 -2.71 18.80 -5.97
N ARG A 79 -3.79 18.95 -6.74
CA ARG A 79 -3.99 18.24 -7.99
C ARG A 79 -3.25 19.02 -9.07
N LEU A 80 -2.13 18.46 -9.57
CA LEU A 80 -1.49 18.95 -10.79
C LEU A 80 -2.42 18.73 -11.99
#